data_AF-A0A534VL61-F1
#
_entry.id   AF-A0A534VL61-F1
#
_cell.length_a   1.000
_cell.length_b   1.000
_cell.length_c   1.000
_cell.angle_alpha   90.00
_cell.angle_beta   90.00
_cell.angle_gamma   90.00
#
_symmetry.space_group_name_H-M   'P 1'
#
loop_
_entity.id
_entity.type
_entity.pdbx_description
1 polymer ?
#
loop_
_entity_poly.entity_id
_entity_poly.type
_entity_poly.pdbx_seq_one_letter_code
_entity_poly.pdbx_strand_id
1 'polypeptide(L)'
;MNRAAYLSLVAGLVFASMVGCSRPAPEQPRLSPEDDAAWNRIVAALHQMSDEYSEALEIEDAETGRRRREQLARVLDEASASAAHIAGPTALEVRRRLDAIRGRVVSVDYEVGAELTALSRQIVQQTHLRRTPVRKPDLANGQRVFRRACAACHGPDGTGPTSAVATAMDPPPPDVLHARRNWTPYETFNRITYGGIET
;
A
#
# COMPACT_ATOMS: atom_id res chain seq x y z
N MET A 1 -12.76 80.66 -5.67
CA MET A 1 -11.59 80.06 -4.98
C MET A 1 -11.97 78.63 -4.60
N ASN A 2 -11.29 77.64 -5.20
CA ASN A 2 -11.15 76.19 -4.89
C ASN A 2 -12.39 75.37 -4.43
N ARG A 3 -12.91 74.43 -5.24
CA ARG A 3 -12.43 73.04 -5.51
C ARG A 3 -12.41 72.13 -4.27
N ALA A 4 -13.31 71.14 -4.23
CA ALA A 4 -12.95 69.71 -4.24
C ALA A 4 -14.22 68.83 -4.23
N ALA A 5 -14.34 68.01 -5.26
CA ALA A 5 -15.32 66.93 -5.40
C ALA A 5 -14.78 65.65 -4.74
N TYR A 6 -15.65 64.83 -4.18
CA TYR A 6 -15.41 63.39 -4.02
C TYR A 6 -16.70 62.64 -4.34
N LEU A 7 -16.74 62.06 -5.54
CA LEU A 7 -17.72 61.06 -5.94
C LEU A 7 -17.38 59.74 -5.22
N SER A 8 -18.35 59.18 -4.50
CA SER A 8 -18.31 57.79 -4.04
C SER A 8 -18.60 56.87 -5.22
N LEU A 9 -17.57 56.14 -5.67
CA LEU A 9 -17.66 55.17 -6.75
C LEU A 9 -18.03 53.80 -6.15
N VAL A 10 -19.28 53.37 -6.37
CA VAL A 10 -19.74 52.02 -6.03
C VAL A 10 -19.17 51.06 -7.08
N ALA A 11 -18.13 50.31 -6.71
CA ALA A 11 -17.59 49.25 -7.55
C ALA A 11 -18.49 48.00 -7.45
N GLY A 12 -19.35 47.82 -8.46
CA GLY A 12 -20.10 46.57 -8.65
C GLY A 12 -19.15 45.46 -9.09
N LEU A 13 -18.93 44.47 -8.23
CA LEU A 13 -18.27 43.21 -8.58
C LEU A 13 -19.22 42.37 -9.44
N VAL A 14 -19.03 42.41 -10.75
CA VAL A 14 -19.65 41.47 -11.68
C VAL A 14 -18.90 40.14 -11.55
N PHE A 15 -19.50 39.18 -10.84
CA PHE A 15 -19.04 37.81 -10.80
C PHE A 15 -19.36 37.15 -12.15
N ALA A 16 -18.41 37.18 -13.08
CA ALA A 16 -18.52 36.45 -14.33
C ALA A 16 -18.44 34.94 -14.04
N SER A 17 -19.59 34.26 -14.09
CA SER A 17 -19.69 32.81 -14.03
C SER A 17 -18.99 32.21 -15.26
N MET A 18 -17.69 31.91 -15.14
CA MET A 18 -17.01 31.05 -16.10
C MET A 18 -17.57 29.63 -15.93
N VAL A 19 -18.55 29.29 -16.77
CA VAL A 19 -18.91 27.90 -17.06
C VAL A 19 -17.72 27.30 -17.79
N GLY A 20 -16.71 26.88 -17.03
CA GLY A 20 -15.59 26.12 -17.54
C GLY A 20 -16.11 24.76 -17.99
N CYS A 21 -16.19 24.56 -19.30
CA CYS A 21 -16.30 23.24 -19.90
C CYS A 21 -15.11 22.41 -19.41
N SER A 22 -15.33 21.67 -18.32
CA SER A 22 -14.35 20.75 -17.77
C SER A 22 -14.26 19.62 -18.78
N ARG A 23 -13.23 19.62 -19.63
CA ARG A 23 -12.94 18.44 -20.45
C ARG A 23 -12.74 17.28 -19.48
N PRO A 24 -13.46 16.14 -19.64
CA PRO A 24 -13.18 14.97 -18.83
C PRO A 24 -11.69 14.66 -19.00
N ALA A 25 -11.01 14.38 -17.89
CA ALA A 25 -9.61 13.98 -17.94
C ALA A 25 -9.49 12.83 -18.95
N PRO A 26 -8.45 12.84 -19.82
CA PRO A 26 -8.26 11.77 -20.79
C PRO A 26 -8.31 10.42 -20.06
N GLU A 27 -9.12 9.49 -20.57
CA GLU A 27 -9.23 8.16 -19.99
C GLU A 27 -7.84 7.53 -20.01
N GLN A 28 -7.25 7.36 -18.83
CA GLN A 28 -5.90 6.83 -18.71
C GLN A 28 -5.90 5.39 -19.24
N PRO A 29 -4.87 5.00 -20.02
CA PRO A 29 -4.79 3.66 -20.56
C PRO A 29 -4.85 2.66 -19.41
N ARG A 30 -5.89 1.82 -19.41
CA ARG A 30 -6.05 0.77 -18.40
C ARG A 30 -4.97 -0.27 -18.61
N LEU A 31 -4.31 -0.63 -17.52
CA LEU A 31 -3.43 -1.79 -17.47
C LEU A 31 -4.18 -3.04 -17.96
N SER A 32 -3.46 -3.95 -18.61
CA SER A 32 -4.01 -5.29 -18.86
C SER A 32 -4.33 -5.96 -17.50
N PRO A 33 -5.27 -6.92 -17.45
CA PRO A 33 -5.55 -7.64 -16.20
C PRO A 33 -4.31 -8.32 -15.59
N GLU A 34 -3.39 -8.77 -16.44
CA GLU A 34 -2.13 -9.39 -16.03
C GLU A 34 -1.16 -8.37 -15.43
N ASP A 35 -0.97 -7.23 -16.10
CA ASP A 35 -0.13 -6.15 -15.57
C ASP A 35 -0.72 -5.56 -14.29
N ASP A 36 -2.05 -5.38 -14.20
CA ASP A 36 -2.72 -4.90 -12.99
C ASP A 36 -2.46 -5.86 -11.83
N ALA A 37 -2.60 -7.18 -12.03
CA ALA A 37 -2.31 -8.18 -11.01
C ALA A 37 -0.83 -8.19 -10.59
N ALA A 38 0.09 -8.08 -11.55
CA ALA A 38 1.52 -8.06 -11.30
C ALA A 38 1.92 -6.79 -10.51
N TRP A 39 1.42 -5.61 -10.90
CA TRP A 39 1.67 -4.36 -10.18
C TRP A 39 1.08 -4.35 -8.77
N ASN A 40 -0.13 -4.91 -8.57
CA ASN A 40 -0.71 -5.08 -7.24
C ASN A 40 0.17 -5.97 -6.36
N ARG A 41 0.70 -7.08 -6.90
CA ARG A 41 1.62 -7.97 -6.17
C ARG A 41 2.93 -7.27 -5.80
N ILE A 42 3.53 -6.51 -6.72
CA ILE A 42 4.75 -5.74 -6.45
C ILE A 42 4.50 -4.71 -5.35
N VAL A 43 3.42 -3.94 -5.44
CA VAL A 43 3.07 -2.93 -4.42
C VAL A 43 2.78 -3.57 -3.06
N ALA A 44 2.11 -4.73 -3.04
CA ALA A 44 1.89 -5.50 -1.81
C ALA A 44 3.22 -5.92 -1.16
N ALA A 45 4.14 -6.49 -1.96
CA ALA A 45 5.47 -6.87 -1.49
C ALA A 45 6.24 -5.68 -0.92
N LEU A 46 6.16 -4.50 -1.55
CA LEU A 46 6.83 -3.29 -1.06
C LEU A 46 6.27 -2.78 0.28
N HIS A 47 4.95 -2.79 0.46
CA HIS A 47 4.35 -2.40 1.74
C HIS A 47 4.74 -3.37 2.85
N GLN A 48 4.63 -4.67 2.57
CA GLN A 48 5.03 -5.72 3.51
C GLN A 48 6.50 -5.60 3.90
N MET A 49 7.39 -5.44 2.90
CA MET A 49 8.82 -5.23 3.13
C MET A 49 9.09 -3.98 3.97
N SER A 50 8.40 -2.88 3.70
CA SER A 50 8.57 -1.65 4.47
C SER A 50 8.18 -1.81 5.94
N ASP A 51 7.15 -2.61 6.22
CA ASP A 51 6.68 -2.87 7.59
C ASP A 51 7.62 -3.85 8.31
N GLU A 52 7.87 -5.01 7.70
CA GLU A 52 8.56 -6.12 8.35
C GLU A 52 10.09 -5.93 8.42
N TYR A 53 10.67 -5.15 7.52
CA TYR A 53 12.11 -4.87 7.58
C TYR A 53 12.45 -3.97 8.77
N SER A 54 11.64 -2.97 9.10
CA SER A 54 11.82 -2.17 10.32
C SER A 54 11.75 -3.04 11.57
N GLU A 55 10.79 -3.96 11.63
CA GLU A 55 10.66 -4.92 12.74
C GLU A 55 11.86 -5.86 12.82
N ALA A 56 12.40 -6.30 11.68
CA ALA A 56 13.59 -7.14 11.63
C ALA A 56 14.87 -6.45 12.17
N LEU A 57 14.94 -5.12 12.09
CA LEU A 57 16.04 -4.34 12.68
C LEU A 57 15.94 -4.20 14.20
N GLU A 58 14.74 -4.38 14.77
CA GLU A 58 14.48 -4.30 16.21
C GLU A 58 14.70 -5.63 16.94
N ILE A 59 14.96 -6.73 16.20
CA ILE A 59 15.23 -8.04 16.78
C ILE A 59 16.61 -8.04 17.45
N GLU A 60 16.63 -8.23 18.78
CA GLU A 60 17.86 -8.25 19.58
C GLU A 60 18.79 -9.42 19.23
N ASP A 61 18.23 -10.60 18.95
CA ASP A 61 19.02 -11.77 18.53
C ASP A 61 19.54 -11.60 17.10
N ALA A 62 20.86 -11.39 16.98
CA ALA A 62 21.49 -11.07 15.70
C ALA A 62 21.30 -12.17 14.64
N GLU A 63 21.25 -13.45 15.03
CA GLU A 63 21.03 -14.54 14.09
C GLU A 63 19.60 -14.52 13.55
N THR A 64 18.61 -14.37 14.43
CA THR A 64 17.20 -14.26 14.05
C THR A 64 16.95 -13.02 13.21
N GLY A 65 17.49 -11.86 13.58
CA GLY A 65 17.41 -10.63 12.79
C GLY A 65 18.05 -10.77 11.41
N ARG A 66 19.17 -11.49 11.29
CA ARG A 66 19.77 -11.82 9.99
C ARG A 66 18.88 -12.77 9.17
N ARG A 67 18.40 -13.87 9.75
CA ARG A 67 17.50 -14.82 9.07
C ARG A 67 16.24 -14.14 8.56
N ARG A 68 15.66 -13.23 9.35
CA ARG A 68 14.48 -12.46 8.94
C ARG A 68 14.78 -11.55 7.75
N ARG A 69 15.91 -10.85 7.77
CA ARG A 69 16.36 -10.04 6.62
C ARG A 69 16.63 -10.86 5.37
N GLU A 70 17.15 -12.09 5.50
CA GLU A 70 17.32 -13.02 4.37
C GLU A 70 15.98 -13.53 3.81
N GLN A 71 14.97 -13.75 4.66
CA GLN A 71 13.60 -14.05 4.20
C GLN A 71 13.01 -12.87 3.41
N LEU A 72 13.14 -11.66 3.94
CA LEU A 72 12.69 -10.43 3.31
C LEU A 72 13.38 -10.18 1.95
N ALA A 73 14.67 -10.48 1.84
CA ALA A 73 15.38 -10.37 0.57
C ALA A 73 14.74 -11.22 -0.55
N ARG A 74 14.19 -12.41 -0.22
CA ARG A 74 13.49 -13.25 -1.21
C ARG A 74 12.19 -12.63 -1.71
N VAL A 75 11.48 -11.89 -0.87
CA VAL A 75 10.28 -11.16 -1.30
C VAL A 75 10.62 -10.06 -2.31
N LEU A 76 11.79 -9.41 -2.17
CA LEU A 76 12.27 -8.48 -3.20
C LEU A 76 12.67 -9.21 -4.49
N ASP A 77 13.26 -10.40 -4.40
CA ASP A 77 13.57 -11.22 -5.58
C ASP A 77 12.28 -11.60 -6.34
N GLU A 78 11.22 -12.00 -5.63
CA GLU A 78 9.90 -12.31 -6.21
C GLU A 78 9.22 -11.08 -6.83
N ALA A 79 9.35 -9.92 -6.18
CA ALA A 79 8.87 -8.65 -6.74
C ALA A 79 9.64 -8.26 -8.01
N SER A 80 10.97 -8.48 -8.03
CA SER A 80 11.83 -8.23 -9.18
C SER A 80 11.47 -9.16 -10.35
N ALA A 81 11.22 -10.44 -10.07
CA ALA A 81 10.72 -11.40 -11.04
C ALA A 81 9.33 -11.00 -11.60
N SER A 82 8.41 -10.56 -10.74
CA SER A 82 7.10 -10.05 -11.18
C SER A 82 7.25 -8.84 -12.10
N ALA A 83 8.18 -7.92 -11.81
CA ALA A 83 8.48 -6.77 -12.65
C ALA A 83 9.14 -7.16 -13.99
N ALA A 84 9.79 -8.32 -14.08
CA ALA A 84 10.40 -8.80 -15.33
C ALA A 84 9.36 -9.22 -16.39
N HIS A 85 8.15 -9.58 -15.97
CA HIS A 85 7.06 -9.95 -16.87
C HIS A 85 6.32 -8.73 -17.47
N ILE A 86 6.52 -7.54 -16.90
CA ILE A 86 5.86 -6.31 -17.34
C ILE A 86 6.76 -5.58 -18.34
N ALA A 87 6.20 -5.19 -19.48
CA ALA A 87 6.91 -4.42 -20.49
C ALA A 87 6.96 -2.92 -20.14
N GLY A 88 8.00 -2.23 -20.63
CA GLY A 88 8.10 -0.77 -20.61
C GLY A 88 9.09 -0.18 -19.60
N PRO A 89 9.33 1.14 -19.70
CA PRO A 89 10.39 1.81 -18.96
C PRO A 89 10.17 1.82 -17.44
N THR A 90 8.91 1.93 -16.99
CA THR A 90 8.57 1.90 -15.56
C THR A 90 8.95 0.56 -14.92
N ALA A 91 8.66 -0.57 -15.58
CA ALA A 91 9.02 -1.90 -15.07
C ALA A 91 10.53 -2.11 -15.00
N LEU A 92 11.28 -1.62 -16.00
CA LEU A 92 12.75 -1.66 -16.00
C LEU A 92 13.34 -0.86 -14.84
N GLU A 93 12.83 0.35 -14.61
CA GLU A 93 13.29 1.21 -13.51
C GLU A 93 12.95 0.60 -12.14
N VAL A 94 11.73 0.07 -11.98
CA VAL A 94 11.33 -0.63 -10.76
C VAL A 94 12.26 -1.81 -10.47
N ARG A 95 12.53 -2.67 -11.47
CA ARG A 95 13.45 -3.80 -11.32
C ARG A 95 14.83 -3.34 -10.87
N ARG A 96 15.41 -2.34 -11.53
CA ARG A 96 16.71 -1.77 -11.17
C ARG A 96 16.74 -1.27 -9.71
N ARG A 97 15.66 -0.62 -9.25
CA ARG A 97 15.54 -0.15 -7.86
C ARG A 97 15.39 -1.30 -6.87
N LEU A 98 14.60 -2.33 -7.19
CA LEU A 98 14.46 -3.53 -6.36
C LEU A 98 15.80 -4.24 -6.16
N ASP A 99 16.56 -4.45 -7.25
CA ASP A 99 17.87 -5.11 -7.19
C ASP A 99 18.87 -4.31 -6.33
N ALA A 100 18.86 -2.98 -6.45
CA ALA A 100 19.68 -2.09 -5.63
C ALA A 100 19.30 -2.15 -4.13
N ILE A 101 18.00 -2.14 -3.81
CA ILE A 101 17.52 -2.27 -2.43
C ILE A 101 17.88 -3.65 -1.87
N ARG A 102 17.68 -4.72 -2.64
CA ARG A 102 17.99 -6.10 -2.24
C ARG A 102 19.44 -6.27 -1.81
N GLY A 103 20.38 -5.58 -2.47
CA GLY A 103 21.81 -5.60 -2.08
C GLY A 103 22.07 -5.10 -0.65
N ARG A 104 21.19 -4.26 -0.11
CA ARG A 104 21.35 -3.63 1.21
C ARG A 104 20.53 -4.29 2.31
N VAL A 105 19.44 -4.98 1.98
CA VAL A 105 18.56 -5.67 2.95
C VAL A 105 19.32 -6.68 3.82
N VAL A 106 20.34 -7.34 3.27
CA VAL A 106 21.17 -8.30 4.04
C VAL A 106 22.07 -7.63 5.09
N SER A 107 22.26 -6.32 4.98
CA SER A 107 22.97 -5.48 5.95
C SER A 107 21.98 -4.67 6.81
N VAL A 108 22.48 -3.87 7.76
CA VAL A 108 21.63 -2.96 8.56
C VAL A 108 21.64 -1.61 7.87
N ASP A 109 20.51 -1.25 7.27
CA ASP A 109 20.29 0.03 6.59
C ASP A 109 18.89 0.54 6.92
N TYR A 110 18.77 1.61 7.71
CA TYR A 110 17.49 2.18 8.15
C TYR A 110 16.74 2.94 7.04
N GLU A 111 17.39 3.28 5.92
CA GLU A 111 16.76 4.02 4.81
C GLU A 111 15.92 3.13 3.89
N VAL A 112 16.14 1.82 3.92
CA VAL A 112 15.45 0.84 3.06
C VAL A 112 13.92 0.96 3.17
N GLY A 113 13.37 1.10 4.38
CA GLY A 113 11.92 1.22 4.57
C GLY A 113 11.33 2.46 3.89
N ALA A 114 11.99 3.61 4.04
CA ALA A 114 11.57 4.86 3.40
C ALA A 114 11.64 4.77 1.87
N GLU A 115 12.68 4.13 1.34
CA GLU A 115 12.84 3.92 -0.10
C GLU A 115 11.79 2.98 -0.71
N LEU A 116 11.43 1.89 -0.01
CA LEU A 116 10.36 0.97 -0.41
C LEU A 116 9.01 1.69 -0.46
N THR A 117 8.70 2.49 0.57
CA THR A 117 7.50 3.33 0.62
C THR A 117 7.47 4.33 -0.54
N ALA A 118 8.60 4.98 -0.85
CA ALA A 118 8.71 5.91 -1.96
C ALA A 118 8.53 5.21 -3.33
N LEU A 119 9.08 4.00 -3.50
CA LEU A 119 8.94 3.19 -4.70
C LEU A 119 7.48 2.77 -4.93
N SER A 120 6.79 2.29 -3.89
CA SER A 120 5.36 1.94 -3.98
C SER A 120 4.53 3.13 -4.47
N ARG A 121 4.75 4.32 -3.87
CA ARG A 121 4.04 5.55 -4.27
C ARG A 121 4.31 5.91 -5.73
N GLN A 122 5.55 5.81 -6.18
CA GLN A 122 5.93 6.07 -7.56
C GLN A 122 5.21 5.11 -8.52
N ILE A 123 5.19 3.80 -8.23
CA ILE A 123 4.51 2.80 -9.06
C ILE A 123 3.04 3.18 -9.22
N VAL A 124 2.34 3.40 -8.10
CA VAL A 124 0.91 3.76 -8.11
C VAL A 124 0.64 5.01 -8.95
N GLN A 125 1.53 6.01 -8.90
CA GLN A 125 1.38 7.26 -9.67
C GLN A 125 1.65 7.06 -11.16
N GLN A 126 2.66 6.27 -11.53
CA GLN A 126 3.11 6.10 -12.91
C GLN A 126 2.30 5.08 -13.69
N THR A 127 1.75 4.06 -13.03
CA THR A 127 0.98 2.98 -13.67
C THR A 127 -0.52 3.20 -13.56
N HIS A 128 -0.96 4.19 -12.78
CA HIS A 128 -2.37 4.43 -12.46
C HIS A 128 -3.07 3.20 -11.86
N LEU A 129 -2.32 2.43 -11.06
CA LEU A 129 -2.79 1.20 -10.42
C LEU A 129 -4.09 1.45 -9.63
N ARG A 130 -5.10 0.63 -9.90
CA ARG A 130 -6.39 0.76 -9.23
C ARG A 130 -6.32 0.20 -7.82
N ARG A 131 -6.43 1.09 -6.83
CA ARG A 131 -6.40 0.76 -5.39
C ARG A 131 -7.78 0.68 -4.73
N THR A 132 -8.84 0.79 -5.52
CA THR A 132 -10.22 0.80 -5.03
C THR A 132 -11.04 -0.31 -5.69
N PRO A 133 -11.94 -0.98 -4.96
CA PRO A 133 -12.86 -1.93 -5.54
C PRO A 133 -13.75 -1.28 -6.60
N VAL A 134 -13.97 -1.98 -7.72
CA VAL A 134 -14.87 -1.52 -8.79
C VAL A 134 -16.33 -1.47 -8.32
N ARG A 135 -16.69 -2.31 -7.35
CA ARG A 135 -18.04 -2.41 -6.79
C ARG A 135 -18.04 -2.05 -5.32
N LYS A 136 -19.14 -1.46 -4.85
CA LYS A 136 -19.37 -1.21 -3.43
C LYS A 136 -19.24 -2.53 -2.65
N PRO A 137 -18.52 -2.56 -1.52
CA PRO A 137 -18.45 -3.74 -0.66
C PRO A 137 -19.82 -4.16 -0.13
N ASP A 138 -20.08 -5.48 -0.10
CA ASP A 138 -21.25 -6.08 0.54
C ASP A 138 -20.86 -6.53 1.97
N LEU A 139 -21.36 -5.80 2.97
CA LEU A 139 -21.08 -6.07 4.38
C LEU A 139 -21.67 -7.40 4.86
N ALA A 140 -22.84 -7.80 4.35
CA ALA A 140 -23.45 -9.08 4.72
C ALA A 140 -22.62 -10.25 4.15
N ASN A 141 -22.08 -10.09 2.94
CA ASN A 141 -21.11 -11.04 2.40
C ASN A 141 -19.79 -11.05 3.19
N GLY A 142 -19.25 -9.88 3.52
CA GLY A 142 -18.05 -9.75 4.36
C GLY A 142 -18.19 -10.50 5.68
N GLN A 143 -19.31 -10.34 6.38
CA GLN A 143 -19.59 -11.07 7.62
C GLN A 143 -19.67 -12.59 7.43
N ARG A 144 -20.20 -13.07 6.30
CA ARG A 144 -20.21 -14.52 5.99
C ARG A 144 -18.80 -15.05 5.72
N VAL A 145 -17.99 -14.31 4.97
CA VAL A 145 -16.61 -14.69 4.67
C VAL A 145 -15.78 -14.71 5.95
N PHE A 146 -15.85 -13.66 6.76
CA PHE A 146 -15.12 -13.55 8.01
C PHE A 146 -15.39 -14.73 8.95
N ARG A 147 -16.67 -15.06 9.18
CA ARG A 147 -17.07 -16.19 10.03
C ARG A 147 -16.56 -17.54 9.52
N ARG A 148 -16.42 -17.70 8.20
CA ARG A 148 -16.00 -18.98 7.59
C ARG A 148 -14.49 -19.14 7.49
N ALA A 149 -13.76 -18.05 7.23
CA ALA A 149 -12.34 -18.12 6.89
C ALA A 149 -11.41 -17.50 7.94
N CYS A 150 -11.89 -16.55 8.76
CA CYS A 150 -11.04 -15.74 9.63
C CYS A 150 -11.28 -16.02 11.11
N ALA A 151 -12.54 -16.25 11.50
CA ALA A 151 -12.97 -16.30 12.89
C ALA A 151 -12.34 -17.41 13.74
N ALA A 152 -11.86 -18.50 13.11
CA ALA A 152 -11.19 -19.59 13.81
C ALA A 152 -9.88 -19.13 14.49
N CYS A 153 -9.22 -18.13 13.89
CA CYS A 153 -7.93 -17.59 14.36
C CYS A 153 -8.05 -16.18 14.94
N HIS A 154 -8.92 -15.32 14.39
CA HIS A 154 -9.07 -13.92 14.82
C HIS A 154 -10.27 -13.68 15.76
N GLY A 155 -10.93 -14.76 16.22
CA GLY A 155 -12.10 -14.67 17.09
C GLY A 155 -13.41 -14.43 16.32
N PRO A 156 -14.57 -14.74 16.93
CA PRO A 156 -15.87 -14.68 16.25
C PRO A 156 -16.28 -13.28 15.79
N ASP A 157 -15.76 -12.24 16.45
CA ASP A 157 -16.03 -10.83 16.20
C ASP A 157 -14.79 -10.04 15.75
N GLY A 158 -13.63 -10.70 15.61
CA GLY A 158 -12.38 -10.06 15.19
C GLY A 158 -11.55 -9.45 16.30
N THR A 159 -11.94 -9.61 17.56
CA THR A 159 -11.22 -9.06 18.73
C THR A 159 -9.89 -9.75 19.04
N GLY A 160 -9.50 -10.74 18.24
CA GLY A 160 -8.23 -11.44 18.37
C GLY A 160 -8.38 -12.93 18.73
N PRO A 161 -7.26 -13.61 19.00
CA PRO A 161 -7.22 -15.06 19.09
C PRO A 161 -7.82 -15.54 20.41
N THR A 162 -8.95 -16.23 20.35
CA THR A 162 -9.62 -16.82 21.52
C THR A 162 -9.43 -18.34 21.63
N SER A 163 -8.93 -19.00 20.58
CA SER A 163 -8.72 -20.44 20.55
C SER A 163 -7.28 -20.80 20.95
N ALA A 164 -7.09 -21.94 21.61
CA ALA A 164 -5.76 -22.41 22.01
C ALA A 164 -4.79 -22.55 20.83
N VAL A 165 -5.30 -22.96 19.65
CA VAL A 165 -4.53 -23.05 18.42
C VAL A 165 -4.05 -21.66 17.97
N ALA A 166 -4.94 -20.66 17.99
CA ALA A 166 -4.61 -19.31 17.59
C ALA A 166 -3.62 -18.63 18.56
N THR A 167 -3.77 -18.89 19.86
CA THR A 167 -2.84 -18.38 20.88
C THR A 167 -1.47 -19.07 20.83
N ALA A 168 -1.38 -20.27 20.26
CA ALA A 168 -0.12 -21.01 20.09
C ALA A 168 0.67 -20.62 18.83
N MET A 169 0.10 -19.81 17.93
CA MET A 169 0.84 -19.24 16.81
C MET A 169 1.81 -18.18 17.32
N ASP A 170 2.98 -18.07 16.68
CA ASP A 170 4.00 -17.08 17.01
C ASP A 170 4.32 -16.23 15.76
N PRO A 171 3.94 -14.94 15.69
CA PRO A 171 3.12 -14.24 16.65
C PRO A 171 1.66 -14.71 16.57
N PRO A 172 0.88 -14.52 17.65
CA PRO A 172 -0.55 -14.78 17.62
C PRO A 172 -1.23 -13.86 16.60
N PRO A 173 -2.33 -14.30 15.94
CA PRO A 173 -3.11 -13.45 15.05
C PRO A 173 -3.53 -12.17 15.76
N PRO A 174 -3.40 -10.98 15.13
CA PRO A 174 -3.79 -9.74 15.78
C PRO A 174 -5.32 -9.59 15.89
N ASP A 175 -5.75 -8.71 16.80
CA ASP A 175 -7.07 -8.09 16.77
C ASP A 175 -7.22 -7.30 15.46
N VAL A 176 -8.22 -7.65 14.65
CA VAL A 176 -8.45 -7.00 13.34
C VAL A 176 -9.32 -5.75 13.43
N LEU A 177 -9.98 -5.52 14.57
CA LEU A 177 -10.70 -4.28 14.86
C LEU A 177 -9.73 -3.18 15.34
N HIS A 178 -8.66 -3.58 16.03
CA HIS A 178 -7.65 -2.67 16.58
C HIS A 178 -6.25 -3.05 16.11
N ALA A 179 -6.06 -3.13 14.79
CA ALA A 179 -4.76 -3.36 14.21
C ALA A 179 -3.75 -2.31 14.72
N ARG A 180 -2.53 -2.75 15.07
CA ARG A 180 -1.46 -1.85 15.56
C ARG A 180 -1.14 -0.71 14.58
N ARG A 181 -1.39 -0.94 13.29
CA ARG A 181 -1.15 0.00 12.19
C ARG A 181 -2.49 0.45 11.60
N ASN A 182 -2.57 1.72 11.23
CA ASN A 182 -3.74 2.28 10.55
C ASN A 182 -3.68 1.99 9.05
N TRP A 183 -4.04 0.76 8.67
CA TRP A 183 -4.03 0.33 7.27
C TRP A 183 -5.20 0.92 6.48
N THR A 184 -4.90 1.33 5.25
CA THR A 184 -5.93 1.61 4.26
C THR A 184 -6.65 0.32 3.85
N PRO A 185 -7.88 0.40 3.30
CA PRO A 185 -8.57 -0.76 2.77
C PRO A 185 -7.78 -1.52 1.70
N TYR A 186 -6.95 -0.80 0.93
CA TYR A 186 -6.09 -1.39 -0.10
C TYR A 186 -4.93 -2.20 0.50
N GLU A 187 -4.26 -1.68 1.52
CA GLU A 187 -3.21 -2.40 2.24
C GLU A 187 -3.77 -3.64 2.94
N THR A 188 -4.94 -3.51 3.56
CA THR A 188 -5.64 -4.65 4.18
C THR A 188 -5.99 -5.72 3.14
N PHE A 189 -6.52 -5.31 1.98
CA PHE A 189 -6.80 -6.23 0.87
C PHE A 189 -5.54 -6.95 0.40
N ASN A 190 -4.43 -6.24 0.24
CA ASN A 190 -3.15 -6.83 -0.16
C ASN A 190 -2.63 -7.82 0.89
N ARG A 191 -2.70 -7.48 2.18
CA ARG A 191 -2.26 -8.36 3.27
C ARG A 191 -3.07 -9.65 3.34
N ILE A 192 -4.37 -9.59 3.05
CA ILE A 192 -5.26 -10.77 2.99
C ILE A 192 -5.00 -11.59 1.72
N THR A 193 -4.73 -10.92 0.58
CA THR A 193 -4.61 -11.58 -0.73
C THR A 193 -3.25 -12.26 -0.91
N TYR A 194 -2.18 -11.61 -0.46
CA TYR A 194 -0.81 -12.06 -0.70
C TYR A 194 -0.13 -12.59 0.56
N GLY A 195 -0.77 -12.44 1.73
CA GLY A 195 -0.19 -12.85 3.01
C GLY A 195 0.83 -11.84 3.53
N GLY A 196 1.54 -12.25 4.59
CA GLY A 196 2.78 -11.64 5.08
C GLY A 196 3.82 -12.75 5.16
N ILE A 197 5.11 -12.44 5.38
CA ILE A 197 6.08 -13.53 5.57
C ILE A 197 5.76 -14.18 6.91
N GLU A 198 5.26 -15.41 6.84
CA GLU A 198 5.15 -16.32 7.98
C GLU A 198 6.49 -16.32 8.72
N THR A 199 6.43 -16.13 10.03
CA THR A 199 7.53 -16.30 10.98
C THR A 199 8.24 -17.64 10.84
#